data_AF-A0A8B6BJ24-F1
#
_entry.id   AF-A0A8B6BJ24-F1
#
_cell.length_a   1.000
_cell.length_b   1.000
_cell.length_c   1.000
_cell.angle_alpha   90.00
_cell.angle_beta   90.00
_cell.angle_gamma   90.00
#
_symmetry.space_group_name_H-M   'P 1'
#
loop_
_entity.id
_entity.type
_entity.pdbx_description
1 polymer ?
#
loop_
_entity_poly.entity_id
_entity_poly.type
_entity_poly.pdbx_seq_one_letter_code
_entity_poly.pdbx_strand_id
1 'polypeptide(L)'
;MKELYNETKERLKTIEDYLKPNVKIHTIWECEFDQQKYPEVDPHLKPIDKRDAFYGGRTETIQLYNNLSDLKGRYVDFCSLYPSVNKYCKYPIGHPITYTDISVDDYIKNPHRNYFGIMKCKILPPKGLYHPVLPYKQSTSDNTHKLLFGLCRTCMNKISFKCKHIDASSDPTLNKHDKIHEIKRCKECKNIKNEKCIHSDEERVIVGTWSTIEIDKAIEKGYKLQKIYELEHFEKTSTDIFKLYVDTFMKYKQEASGCKCDPKYCKNDCKNDKECKTKIQYIIDNTAYDLDIDKVKYNSGLRFIAKICLNNLWGHFGMRDNFTQKEYCFTLEHITKIVFNEKYKDISTMILDEDIVLTEYKNKEEYSKPNPSVNVYIALFTTAHARLKLYELLDILQERVLYMDTDSCIYNDDGSEACKKIESMMGNKLGDLTDEIVSKHNANHIKQFISAGPKDYSMKLDTEKLVSCCKGFRLNAEVEKRLH
;
A
#
# COMPACT_ATOMS: atom_id res chain seq x y z
N MET A 1 15.15 35.83 -23.10
CA MET A 1 14.60 35.20 -24.33
C MET A 1 15.68 34.67 -25.27
N LYS A 2 16.69 35.46 -25.66
CA LYS A 2 17.76 35.00 -26.57
C LYS A 2 18.65 33.89 -25.97
N GLU A 3 18.99 33.99 -24.69
CA GLU A 3 19.73 32.94 -23.97
C GLU A 3 18.95 31.64 -23.88
N LEU A 4 17.68 31.69 -23.45
CA LEU A 4 16.80 30.51 -23.39
C LEU A 4 16.66 29.80 -24.74
N TYR A 5 16.55 30.56 -25.84
CA TYR A 5 16.53 29.99 -27.18
C TYR A 5 17.84 29.28 -27.53
N ASN A 6 18.98 29.89 -27.19
CA ASN A 6 20.30 29.32 -27.46
C ASN A 6 20.55 28.06 -26.63
N GLU A 7 20.23 28.07 -25.34
CA GLU A 7 20.31 26.88 -24.47
C GLU A 7 19.40 25.76 -24.98
N THR A 8 18.17 26.07 -25.41
CA THR A 8 17.24 25.08 -25.98
C THR A 8 17.79 24.48 -27.26
N LYS A 9 18.43 25.29 -28.13
CA LYS A 9 19.11 24.84 -29.34
C LYS A 9 20.30 23.92 -29.05
N GLU A 10 21.13 24.24 -28.05
CA GLU A 10 22.24 23.38 -27.64
C GLU A 10 21.75 22.04 -27.06
N ARG A 11 20.68 22.07 -26.26
CA ARG A 11 20.04 20.87 -25.73
C ARG A 11 19.51 19.97 -26.84
N LEU A 12 18.82 20.55 -27.82
CA LEU A 12 18.33 19.85 -29.01
C LEU A 12 19.47 19.19 -29.79
N LYS A 13 20.56 19.93 -30.02
CA LYS A 13 21.74 19.40 -30.72
C LYS A 13 22.35 18.21 -29.97
N THR A 14 22.47 18.33 -28.65
CA THR A 14 22.98 17.24 -27.80
C THR A 14 22.09 15.98 -27.88
N ILE A 15 20.77 16.16 -27.84
CA ILE A 15 19.80 15.06 -27.95
C ILE A 15 19.88 14.41 -29.34
N GLU A 16 19.93 15.21 -30.40
CA GLU A 16 20.08 14.71 -31.76
C GLU A 16 21.39 13.94 -31.94
N ASP A 17 22.51 14.47 -31.46
CA ASP A 17 23.82 13.82 -31.60
C ASP A 17 23.86 12.47 -30.85
N TYR A 18 23.16 12.36 -29.73
CA TYR A 18 23.12 11.13 -28.93
C TYR A 18 22.13 10.07 -29.45
N LEU A 19 21.00 10.49 -30.04
CA LEU A 19 19.88 9.59 -30.39
C LEU A 19 19.69 9.35 -31.89
N LYS A 20 20.21 10.21 -32.78
CA LYS A 20 20.12 10.04 -34.25
C LYS A 20 20.54 8.67 -34.79
N PRO A 21 21.54 7.97 -34.22
CA PRO A 21 21.92 6.67 -34.77
C PRO A 21 20.80 5.63 -34.72
N ASN A 22 19.83 5.77 -33.80
CA ASN A 22 18.87 4.71 -33.48
C ASN A 22 17.39 5.14 -33.54
N VAL A 23 17.08 6.44 -33.61
CA VAL A 23 15.70 6.94 -33.54
C VAL A 23 15.50 8.13 -34.48
N LYS A 24 14.34 8.17 -35.15
CA LYS A 24 13.90 9.34 -35.93
C LYS A 24 13.30 10.39 -35.00
N ILE A 25 14.04 11.47 -34.76
CA ILE A 25 13.57 12.58 -33.91
C ILE A 25 12.74 13.56 -34.75
N HIS A 26 11.55 13.90 -34.25
CA HIS A 26 10.72 14.99 -34.75
C HIS A 26 10.61 16.07 -33.67
N THR A 27 11.12 17.26 -33.96
CA THR A 27 11.12 18.40 -33.03
C THR A 27 10.09 19.42 -33.49
N ILE A 28 9.24 19.88 -32.58
CA ILE A 28 8.25 20.94 -32.81
C ILE A 28 8.31 21.91 -31.61
N TRP A 29 8.23 23.21 -31.87
CA TRP A 29 8.13 24.20 -30.81
C TRP A 29 6.73 24.20 -30.20
N GLU A 30 6.61 24.45 -28.90
CA GLU A 30 5.30 24.48 -28.19
C GLU A 30 4.29 25.41 -28.89
N CYS A 31 4.72 26.61 -29.32
CA CYS A 31 3.87 27.53 -30.06
C CYS A 31 3.40 27.00 -31.43
N GLU A 32 4.18 26.14 -32.08
CA GLU A 32 3.81 25.48 -33.34
C GLU A 32 2.92 24.26 -33.08
N PHE A 33 3.15 23.54 -31.97
CA PHE A 33 2.32 22.43 -31.50
C PHE A 33 0.91 22.92 -31.19
N ASP A 34 0.78 24.03 -30.46
CA ASP A 34 -0.50 24.63 -30.08
C ASP A 34 -1.29 25.16 -31.28
N GLN A 35 -0.59 25.54 -32.37
CA GLN A 35 -1.22 25.97 -33.61
C GLN A 35 -1.72 24.81 -34.48
N GLN A 36 -1.19 23.60 -34.30
CA GLN A 36 -1.61 22.42 -35.04
C GLN A 36 -2.74 21.68 -34.31
N LYS A 37 -3.88 21.51 -35.00
CA LYS A 37 -4.96 20.60 -34.55
C LYS A 37 -4.52 19.16 -34.74
N TYR A 38 -3.62 18.68 -33.89
CA TYR A 38 -3.35 17.25 -33.78
C TYR A 38 -4.65 16.52 -33.38
N PRO A 39 -4.91 15.29 -33.87
CA PRO A 39 -5.91 14.44 -33.25
C PRO A 39 -5.60 14.35 -31.74
N GLU A 40 -6.63 14.34 -30.90
CA GLU A 40 -6.47 14.21 -29.44
C GLU A 40 -5.50 13.06 -29.16
N VAL A 41 -4.30 13.40 -28.66
CA VAL A 41 -3.32 12.42 -28.26
C VAL A 41 -3.90 11.69 -27.07
N ASP A 42 -4.05 10.36 -27.18
CA ASP A 42 -4.51 9.53 -26.07
C ASP A 42 -3.67 9.87 -24.82
N PRO A 43 -4.26 10.46 -23.77
CA PRO A 43 -3.51 10.98 -22.62
C PRO A 43 -2.77 9.87 -21.86
N HIS A 44 -3.11 8.61 -22.14
CA HIS A 44 -2.46 7.44 -21.57
C HIS A 44 -1.18 7.02 -22.31
N LEU A 45 -0.82 7.62 -23.46
CA LEU A 45 0.43 7.36 -24.19
C LEU A 45 1.69 7.97 -23.53
N LYS A 46 1.56 8.58 -22.35
CA LYS A 46 2.73 9.04 -21.57
C LYS A 46 3.55 7.84 -21.07
N PRO A 47 4.90 7.95 -21.02
CA PRO A 47 5.76 6.93 -20.41
C PRO A 47 5.34 6.55 -18.99
N ILE A 48 5.73 5.36 -18.54
CA ILE A 48 5.39 4.89 -17.19
C ILE A 48 6.05 5.76 -16.11
N ASP A 49 5.24 6.38 -15.26
CA ASP A 49 5.68 6.74 -13.90
C ASP A 49 5.63 5.49 -13.03
N LYS A 50 6.81 5.03 -12.58
CA LYS A 50 6.97 3.85 -11.74
C LYS A 50 6.20 3.98 -10.42
N ARG A 51 5.98 5.20 -9.93
CA ARG A 51 5.19 5.45 -8.71
C ARG A 51 3.70 5.26 -8.92
N ASP A 52 3.20 5.28 -10.15
CA ASP A 52 1.82 4.93 -10.44
C ASP A 52 1.55 3.46 -10.09
N ALA A 53 2.52 2.57 -10.33
CA ALA A 53 2.48 1.16 -9.94
C ALA A 53 2.73 0.90 -8.44
N PHE A 54 3.17 1.91 -7.67
CA PHE A 54 3.42 1.75 -6.24
C PHE A 54 2.16 2.03 -5.42
N TYR A 55 1.59 0.97 -4.84
CA TYR A 55 0.40 1.03 -3.97
C TYR A 55 0.73 0.54 -2.55
N GLY A 56 -0.03 1.01 -1.56
CA GLY A 56 0.11 0.56 -0.17
C GLY A 56 -0.53 -0.81 0.11
N GLY A 57 -0.71 -1.12 1.39
CA GLY A 57 -1.53 -2.26 1.83
C GLY A 57 -3.01 -2.06 1.52
N ARG A 58 -3.77 -3.16 1.50
CA ARG A 58 -5.22 -3.14 1.34
C ARG A 58 -5.89 -3.09 2.71
N THR A 59 -6.73 -2.08 2.94
CA THR A 59 -7.55 -1.96 4.15
C THR A 59 -8.98 -1.66 3.73
N GLU A 60 -9.90 -2.58 4.01
CA GLU A 60 -11.30 -2.45 3.63
C GLU A 60 -12.23 -3.03 4.69
N THR A 61 -13.36 -2.37 4.90
CA THR A 61 -14.47 -2.87 5.70
C THR A 61 -15.53 -3.41 4.77
N ILE A 62 -15.79 -4.72 4.84
CA ILE A 62 -16.81 -5.38 4.03
C ILE A 62 -18.17 -5.28 4.72
N GLN A 63 -18.21 -5.47 6.04
CA GLN A 63 -19.42 -5.38 6.84
C GLN A 63 -19.26 -4.38 7.99
N LEU A 64 -20.26 -3.51 8.16
CA LEU A 64 -20.26 -2.52 9.24
C LEU A 64 -20.73 -3.11 10.57
N TYR A 65 -21.55 -4.16 10.54
CA TYR A 65 -22.09 -4.81 11.72
C TYR A 65 -22.32 -6.29 11.42
N ASN A 66 -21.91 -7.16 12.34
CA ASN A 66 -22.26 -8.57 12.31
C ASN A 66 -22.48 -9.11 13.73
N ASN A 67 -23.62 -9.79 13.94
CA ASN A 67 -23.89 -10.53 15.15
C ASN A 67 -23.47 -11.99 14.95
N LEU A 68 -22.35 -12.35 15.56
CA LEU A 68 -21.73 -13.67 15.50
C LEU A 68 -22.07 -14.46 16.77
N SER A 69 -23.27 -14.30 17.33
CA SER A 69 -23.68 -15.05 18.53
C SER A 69 -23.89 -16.53 18.23
N ASP A 70 -24.37 -16.85 17.02
CA ASP A 70 -24.63 -18.21 16.55
C ASP A 70 -23.49 -18.80 15.70
N LEU A 71 -22.48 -17.98 15.41
CA LEU A 71 -21.29 -18.31 14.60
C LEU A 71 -20.02 -17.98 15.41
N LYS A 72 -18.83 -18.17 14.86
CA LYS A 72 -17.59 -17.76 15.53
C LYS A 72 -16.87 -16.73 14.67
N GLY A 73 -16.64 -15.53 15.20
CA GLY A 73 -15.73 -14.61 14.52
C GLY A 73 -14.28 -14.94 14.81
N ARG A 74 -13.45 -14.95 13.77
CA ARG A 74 -12.01 -15.21 13.84
C ARG A 74 -11.23 -13.98 13.42
N TYR A 75 -10.06 -13.80 14.01
CA TYR A 75 -9.13 -12.75 13.62
C TYR A 75 -7.75 -13.37 13.38
N VAL A 76 -7.34 -13.39 12.11
CA VAL A 76 -6.04 -13.92 11.71
C VAL A 76 -5.10 -12.79 11.27
N ASP A 77 -3.82 -12.94 11.61
CA ASP A 77 -2.74 -12.02 11.24
C ASP A 77 -1.53 -12.82 10.74
N PHE A 78 -0.93 -12.35 9.64
CA PHE A 78 0.29 -12.95 9.10
C PHE A 78 1.49 -12.64 9.99
N CYS A 79 2.23 -13.68 10.37
CA CYS A 79 3.49 -13.55 11.08
C CYS A 79 4.55 -12.80 10.26
N SER A 80 4.59 -11.46 10.42
CA SER A 80 5.53 -10.55 9.72
C SER A 80 5.41 -10.64 8.19
N LEU A 81 4.25 -10.24 7.64
CA LEU A 81 3.93 -10.32 6.21
C LEU A 81 5.02 -9.74 5.30
N TYR A 82 5.44 -8.49 5.53
CA TYR A 82 6.44 -7.83 4.67
C TYR A 82 7.81 -8.57 4.69
N PRO A 83 8.38 -8.89 5.87
CA PRO A 83 9.57 -9.74 5.92
C PRO A 83 9.40 -11.11 5.24
N SER A 84 8.22 -11.73 5.37
CA SER A 84 7.93 -13.02 4.69
C SER A 84 8.02 -12.87 3.18
N VAL A 85 7.38 -11.86 2.58
CA VAL A 85 7.47 -11.64 1.13
C VAL A 85 8.85 -11.17 0.69
N ASN A 86 9.60 -10.45 1.52
CA ASN A 86 11.00 -10.12 1.21
C ASN A 86 11.88 -11.37 1.17
N LYS A 87 11.61 -12.35 2.03
CA LYS A 87 12.40 -13.60 2.09
C LYS A 87 12.06 -14.61 1.01
N TYR A 88 10.78 -14.78 0.70
CA TYR A 88 10.31 -15.91 -0.12
C TYR A 88 9.89 -15.52 -1.54
N CYS A 89 9.58 -14.26 -1.81
CA CYS A 89 9.08 -13.85 -3.12
C CYS A 89 10.19 -13.38 -4.06
N LYS A 90 9.87 -13.40 -5.35
CA LYS A 90 10.78 -13.02 -6.43
C LYS A 90 10.83 -11.49 -6.62
N TYR A 91 12.01 -10.93 -6.80
CA TYR A 91 12.27 -9.51 -7.05
C TYR A 91 13.02 -9.29 -8.37
N PRO A 92 12.86 -8.12 -9.00
CA PRO A 92 13.60 -7.79 -10.22
C PRO A 92 15.06 -7.45 -9.89
N ILE A 93 15.99 -7.86 -10.76
CA ILE A 93 17.41 -7.49 -10.68
C ILE A 93 17.93 -7.03 -12.05
N GLY A 94 18.88 -6.10 -12.06
CA GLY A 94 19.37 -5.47 -13.29
C GLY A 94 18.51 -4.29 -13.74
N HIS A 95 18.48 -4.03 -15.05
CA HIS A 95 17.75 -2.92 -15.65
C HIS A 95 16.54 -3.42 -16.45
N PRO A 96 15.42 -2.68 -16.44
CA PRO A 96 14.26 -3.05 -17.23
C PRO A 96 14.48 -2.76 -18.71
N ILE A 97 13.90 -3.61 -19.56
CA ILE A 97 13.72 -3.40 -20.99
C ILE A 97 12.29 -2.90 -21.20
N THR A 98 12.15 -1.80 -21.94
CA THR A 98 10.83 -1.20 -22.21
C THR A 98 10.29 -1.67 -23.56
N TYR A 99 9.06 -2.14 -23.57
CA TYR A 99 8.31 -2.52 -24.76
C TYR A 99 7.10 -1.59 -24.91
N THR A 100 7.03 -0.86 -26.03
CA THR A 100 5.89 0.01 -26.37
C THR A 100 4.95 -0.63 -27.39
N ASP A 101 5.43 -1.61 -28.16
CA ASP A 101 4.68 -2.23 -29.28
C ASP A 101 4.30 -3.69 -28.98
N ILE A 102 4.02 -4.02 -27.72
CA ILE A 102 3.59 -5.37 -27.32
C ILE A 102 2.08 -5.54 -27.50
N SER A 103 1.66 -6.58 -28.23
CA SER A 103 0.24 -6.91 -28.35
C SER A 103 -0.28 -7.66 -27.12
N VAL A 104 -1.59 -7.54 -26.85
CA VAL A 104 -2.26 -8.30 -25.78
C VAL A 104 -2.12 -9.81 -26.03
N ASP A 105 -2.24 -10.22 -27.29
CA ASP A 105 -2.10 -11.62 -27.69
C ASP A 105 -0.69 -12.15 -27.42
N ASP A 106 0.36 -11.36 -27.69
CA ASP A 106 1.74 -11.76 -27.39
C ASP A 106 1.99 -11.88 -25.89
N TYR A 107 1.35 -11.04 -25.08
CA TYR A 107 1.45 -11.16 -23.61
C TYR A 107 0.74 -12.42 -23.09
N ILE A 108 -0.46 -12.71 -23.59
CA ILE A 108 -1.29 -13.82 -23.08
C ILE A 108 -0.86 -15.18 -23.65
N LYS A 109 -0.54 -15.24 -24.95
CA LYS A 109 -0.35 -16.50 -25.69
C LYS A 109 1.11 -16.97 -25.76
N ASN A 110 2.06 -16.20 -25.25
CA ASN A 110 3.47 -16.56 -25.30
C ASN A 110 3.95 -17.16 -23.95
N PRO A 111 3.72 -18.47 -23.70
CA PRO A 111 4.10 -19.11 -22.45
C PRO A 111 5.62 -19.09 -22.18
N HIS A 112 6.44 -18.78 -23.20
CA HIS A 112 7.89 -18.69 -23.07
C HIS A 112 8.37 -17.32 -22.57
N ARG A 113 7.55 -16.25 -22.68
CA ARG A 113 7.89 -14.93 -22.15
C ARG A 113 7.19 -14.71 -20.83
N ASN A 114 7.81 -15.17 -19.75
CA ASN A 114 7.35 -14.88 -18.39
C ASN A 114 7.74 -13.44 -18.03
N TYR A 115 6.95 -12.47 -18.50
CA TYR A 115 7.21 -11.06 -18.28
C TYR A 115 7.12 -10.72 -16.79
N PHE A 116 8.25 -10.26 -16.25
CA PHE A 116 8.36 -9.82 -14.87
C PHE A 116 8.71 -8.34 -14.80
N GLY A 117 7.82 -7.49 -14.30
CA GLY A 117 8.06 -6.05 -14.17
C GLY A 117 6.80 -5.24 -13.92
N ILE A 118 6.61 -4.12 -14.60
CA ILE A 118 5.41 -3.28 -14.49
C ILE A 118 4.80 -2.99 -15.85
N MET A 119 3.47 -2.91 -15.89
CA MET A 119 2.70 -2.72 -17.10
C MET A 119 1.69 -1.59 -16.92
N LYS A 120 1.64 -0.68 -17.89
CA LYS A 120 0.54 0.26 -18.06
C LYS A 120 -0.42 -0.29 -19.08
N CYS A 121 -1.67 -0.52 -18.68
CA CYS A 121 -2.65 -1.18 -19.54
C CYS A 121 -4.08 -0.70 -19.30
N LYS A 122 -4.92 -0.99 -20.28
CA LYS A 122 -6.39 -0.91 -20.20
C LYS A 122 -6.90 -2.32 -19.95
N ILE A 123 -7.59 -2.53 -18.84
CA ILE A 123 -8.06 -3.86 -18.42
C ILE A 123 -9.50 -3.78 -17.92
N LEU A 124 -10.32 -4.74 -18.34
CA LEU A 124 -11.73 -4.85 -17.99
C LEU A 124 -11.92 -5.84 -16.83
N PRO A 125 -12.39 -5.40 -15.66
CA PRO A 125 -12.70 -6.31 -14.57
C PRO A 125 -13.89 -7.25 -14.91
N PRO A 126 -13.92 -8.48 -14.36
CA PRO A 126 -15.09 -9.36 -14.45
C PRO A 126 -16.28 -8.78 -13.68
N LYS A 127 -17.48 -9.29 -13.94
CA LYS A 127 -18.66 -9.00 -13.11
C LYS A 127 -18.74 -10.01 -11.97
N GLY A 128 -19.19 -9.57 -10.79
CA GLY A 128 -19.50 -10.46 -9.66
C GLY A 128 -18.31 -11.06 -8.92
N LEU A 129 -17.09 -10.57 -9.14
CA LEU A 129 -15.94 -10.98 -8.33
C LEU A 129 -16.05 -10.36 -6.93
N TYR A 130 -16.10 -11.18 -5.88
CA TYR A 130 -16.36 -10.70 -4.53
C TYR A 130 -15.25 -9.74 -4.05
N HIS A 131 -13.99 -10.15 -4.24
CA HIS A 131 -12.82 -9.34 -3.90
C HIS A 131 -12.09 -8.90 -5.17
N PRO A 132 -12.10 -7.60 -5.53
CA PRO A 132 -11.31 -7.12 -6.66
C PRO A 132 -9.81 -7.29 -6.41
N VAL A 133 -9.05 -7.56 -7.48
CA VAL A 133 -7.60 -7.83 -7.41
C VAL A 133 -6.81 -6.54 -7.51
N LEU A 134 -7.11 -5.73 -8.54
CA LEU A 134 -6.28 -4.59 -8.90
C LEU A 134 -6.61 -3.36 -8.04
N PRO A 135 -5.59 -2.69 -7.45
CA PRO A 135 -5.78 -1.42 -6.79
C PRO A 135 -6.07 -0.29 -7.78
N TYR A 136 -6.89 0.66 -7.37
CA TYR A 136 -7.22 1.87 -8.12
C TYR A 136 -6.96 3.13 -7.29
N LYS A 137 -6.12 4.04 -7.80
CA LYS A 137 -5.90 5.36 -7.21
C LYS A 137 -6.94 6.33 -7.75
N GLN A 138 -7.93 6.64 -6.94
CA GLN A 138 -8.89 7.71 -7.25
C GLN A 138 -8.31 9.05 -6.80
N SER A 139 -8.18 10.00 -7.73
CA SER A 139 -7.83 11.39 -7.40
C SER A 139 -8.95 12.06 -6.59
N THR A 140 -8.57 12.82 -5.56
CA THR A 140 -9.48 13.61 -4.72
C THR A 140 -9.27 15.10 -4.97
N SER A 141 -10.18 15.95 -4.48
CA SER A 141 -10.12 17.41 -4.67
C SER A 141 -8.84 18.06 -4.15
N ASP A 142 -8.13 17.41 -3.23
CA ASP A 142 -7.01 18.02 -2.50
C ASP A 142 -5.65 17.53 -3.05
N ASN A 143 -5.61 17.13 -4.33
CA ASN A 143 -4.43 16.51 -4.98
C ASN A 143 -3.87 15.27 -4.24
N THR A 144 -4.69 14.63 -3.39
CA THR A 144 -4.39 13.34 -2.78
C THR A 144 -5.14 12.22 -3.49
N HIS A 145 -4.75 10.97 -3.23
CA HIS A 145 -5.38 9.82 -3.85
C HIS A 145 -5.97 8.91 -2.78
N LYS A 146 -7.17 8.40 -3.04
CA LYS A 146 -7.78 7.32 -2.27
C LYS A 146 -7.51 5.99 -2.97
N LEU A 147 -7.02 5.02 -2.21
CA LEU A 147 -6.85 3.65 -2.71
C LEU A 147 -8.19 2.91 -2.60
N LEU A 148 -8.65 2.36 -3.72
CA LEU A 148 -9.90 1.61 -3.82
C LEU A 148 -9.65 0.27 -4.52
N PHE A 149 -10.50 -0.71 -4.23
CA PHE A 149 -10.57 -1.97 -4.97
C PHE A 149 -12.00 -2.13 -5.48
N GLY A 150 -12.18 -2.14 -6.81
CA GLY A 150 -13.52 -2.14 -7.40
C GLY A 150 -13.53 -2.67 -8.84
N LEU A 151 -14.70 -3.12 -9.29
CA LEU A 151 -14.90 -3.73 -10.61
C LEU A 151 -15.44 -2.76 -11.68
N CYS A 152 -15.59 -1.48 -11.33
CA CYS A 152 -16.12 -0.45 -12.21
C CYS A 152 -15.42 0.88 -11.93
N ARG A 153 -14.67 1.38 -12.91
CA ARG A 153 -14.05 2.71 -12.88
C ARG A 153 -15.07 3.81 -12.55
N THR A 154 -16.22 3.82 -13.21
CA THR A 154 -17.25 4.84 -12.99
C THR A 154 -17.80 4.81 -11.56
N CYS A 155 -18.06 3.61 -11.00
CA CYS A 155 -18.50 3.50 -9.60
C CYS A 155 -17.42 3.97 -8.62
N MET A 156 -16.16 3.55 -8.82
CA MET A 156 -15.05 3.99 -7.97
C MET A 156 -14.90 5.51 -8.01
N ASN A 157 -15.00 6.12 -9.19
CA ASN A 157 -14.93 7.57 -9.36
C ASN A 157 -16.10 8.32 -8.69
N LYS A 158 -17.25 7.67 -8.50
CA LYS A 158 -18.41 8.27 -7.81
C LYS A 158 -18.27 8.39 -6.29
N ILE A 159 -17.37 7.61 -5.66
CA ILE A 159 -17.27 7.53 -4.19
C ILE A 159 -16.83 8.85 -3.54
N SER A 160 -16.12 9.72 -4.27
CA SER A 160 -15.53 10.96 -3.74
C SER A 160 -16.39 12.22 -3.92
N PHE A 161 -17.56 12.14 -4.55
CA PHE A 161 -18.38 13.34 -4.73
C PHE A 161 -18.86 13.88 -3.39
N LYS A 162 -18.55 15.15 -3.12
CA LYS A 162 -19.23 15.94 -2.07
C LYS A 162 -20.72 15.85 -2.34
N CYS A 163 -21.52 15.49 -1.34
CA CYS A 163 -22.97 15.42 -1.49
C CYS A 163 -23.48 16.78 -1.96
N LYS A 164 -24.19 16.79 -3.09
CA LYS A 164 -24.85 17.98 -3.64
C LYS A 164 -26.36 17.99 -3.38
N HIS A 165 -26.89 16.92 -2.80
CA HIS A 165 -28.33 16.74 -2.54
C HIS A 165 -28.80 17.43 -1.26
N ILE A 166 -27.88 17.78 -0.37
CA ILE A 166 -28.16 18.52 0.86
C ILE A 166 -27.40 19.83 0.79
N ASP A 167 -28.13 20.94 0.73
CA ASP A 167 -27.56 22.26 0.91
C ASP A 167 -27.57 22.62 2.40
N ALA A 168 -26.48 22.28 3.10
CA ALA A 168 -26.35 22.60 4.52
C ALA A 168 -26.18 24.11 4.79
N SER A 169 -26.14 24.96 3.76
CA SER A 169 -26.20 26.42 3.92
C SER A 169 -27.64 26.95 4.03
N SER A 170 -28.64 26.14 3.70
CA SER A 170 -30.06 26.53 3.70
C SER A 170 -30.74 26.55 5.08
N ASP A 171 -30.19 25.83 6.07
CA ASP A 171 -30.70 25.85 7.45
C ASP A 171 -29.76 26.63 8.39
N PRO A 172 -30.12 27.87 8.79
CA PRO A 172 -29.34 28.67 9.71
C PRO A 172 -29.37 28.17 11.16
N THR A 173 -30.26 27.22 11.51
CA THR A 173 -30.43 26.70 12.88
C THR A 173 -29.44 25.58 13.22
N LEU A 174 -28.88 24.90 12.22
CA LEU A 174 -27.92 23.82 12.43
C LEU A 174 -26.50 24.36 12.65
N ASN A 175 -25.81 23.85 13.67
CA ASN A 175 -24.40 24.13 13.87
C ASN A 175 -23.55 23.43 12.80
N LYS A 176 -22.27 23.82 12.67
CA LYS A 176 -21.34 23.27 11.66
C LYS A 176 -21.19 21.74 11.75
N HIS A 177 -21.26 21.17 12.95
CA HIS A 177 -21.10 19.73 13.16
C HIS A 177 -22.34 18.95 12.69
N ASP A 178 -23.54 19.42 13.02
CA ASP A 178 -24.79 18.78 12.63
C ASP A 178 -25.03 18.88 11.11
N LYS A 179 -24.63 20.02 10.51
CA LYS A 179 -24.56 20.20 9.05
C LYS A 179 -23.72 19.12 8.36
N ILE A 180 -22.55 18.80 8.92
CA ILE A 180 -21.68 17.74 8.39
C ILE A 180 -22.33 16.37 8.55
N HIS A 181 -23.04 16.11 9.64
CA HIS A 181 -23.74 14.84 9.86
C HIS A 181 -24.88 14.62 8.89
N GLU A 182 -25.68 15.64 8.59
CA GLU A 182 -26.76 15.54 7.59
C GLU A 182 -26.21 15.22 6.20
N ILE A 183 -25.19 15.96 5.74
CA ILE A 183 -24.49 15.70 4.48
C ILE A 183 -24.00 14.25 4.41
N LYS A 184 -23.41 13.75 5.51
CA LYS A 184 -22.90 12.37 5.61
C LYS A 184 -24.01 11.31 5.63
N ARG A 185 -25.21 11.63 6.12
CA ARG A 185 -26.39 10.74 6.20
C ARG A 185 -27.35 10.88 5.02
N CYS A 186 -26.98 11.61 3.97
CA CYS A 186 -27.80 11.78 2.78
C CYS A 186 -28.29 10.43 2.22
N LYS A 187 -29.61 10.23 2.21
CA LYS A 187 -30.27 9.00 1.73
C LYS A 187 -29.99 8.75 0.25
N GLU A 188 -29.99 9.78 -0.59
CA GLU A 188 -29.70 9.65 -2.02
C GLU A 188 -28.26 9.19 -2.25
N CYS A 189 -27.28 9.81 -1.59
CA CYS A 189 -25.89 9.35 -1.64
C CYS A 189 -25.74 7.92 -1.11
N LYS A 190 -26.50 7.52 -0.09
CA LYS A 190 -26.52 6.15 0.40
C LYS A 190 -27.06 5.18 -0.66
N ASN A 191 -28.16 5.52 -1.34
CA ASN A 191 -28.74 4.68 -2.38
C ASN A 191 -27.79 4.55 -3.56
N ILE A 192 -27.25 5.66 -4.08
CA ILE A 192 -26.27 5.67 -5.18
C ILE A 192 -25.06 4.78 -4.88
N LYS A 193 -24.60 4.74 -3.62
CA LYS A 193 -23.46 3.91 -3.19
C LYS A 193 -23.80 2.42 -3.06
N ASN A 194 -25.07 2.07 -2.86
CA ASN A 194 -25.53 0.68 -2.66
C ASN A 194 -26.28 0.10 -3.87
N GLU A 195 -26.50 0.90 -4.92
CA GLU A 195 -27.13 0.46 -6.15
C GLU A 195 -26.26 -0.56 -6.90
N LYS A 196 -26.92 -1.53 -7.54
CA LYS A 196 -26.22 -2.46 -8.43
C LYS A 196 -25.66 -1.71 -9.63
N CYS A 197 -24.39 -1.98 -9.94
CA CYS A 197 -23.73 -1.40 -11.10
C CYS A 197 -24.41 -1.87 -12.40
N ILE A 198 -24.90 -0.91 -13.20
CA ILE A 198 -25.50 -1.13 -14.53
C ILE A 198 -24.61 -0.62 -15.67
N HIS A 199 -23.40 -0.15 -15.36
CA HIS A 199 -22.47 0.43 -16.33
C HIS A 199 -22.01 -0.56 -17.41
N SER A 200 -21.78 -0.03 -18.61
CA SER A 200 -21.23 -0.80 -19.73
C SER A 200 -19.78 -1.22 -19.48
N ASP A 201 -19.24 -2.11 -20.32
CA ASP A 201 -17.85 -2.53 -20.19
C ASP A 201 -16.86 -1.38 -20.46
N GLU A 202 -17.19 -0.46 -21.36
CA GLU A 202 -16.42 0.77 -21.65
C GLU A 202 -16.40 1.73 -20.47
N GLU A 203 -17.48 1.79 -19.69
CA GLU A 203 -17.56 2.59 -18.48
C GLU A 203 -16.79 1.95 -17.32
N ARG A 204 -16.82 0.62 -17.23
CA ARG A 204 -16.21 -0.17 -16.16
C ARG A 204 -14.70 -0.30 -16.29
N VAL A 205 -14.18 -0.33 -17.51
CA VAL A 205 -12.76 -0.55 -17.81
C VAL A 205 -11.87 0.42 -17.03
N ILE A 206 -10.77 -0.11 -16.48
CA ILE A 206 -9.78 0.67 -15.75
C ILE A 206 -8.51 0.80 -16.59
N VAL A 207 -7.89 1.98 -16.50
CA VAL A 207 -6.55 2.23 -17.04
C VAL A 207 -5.65 2.55 -15.86
N GLY A 208 -4.50 1.93 -15.80
CA GLY A 208 -3.55 2.13 -14.71
C GLY A 208 -2.24 1.40 -14.97
N THR A 209 -1.34 1.52 -14.00
CA THR A 209 -0.05 0.85 -14.02
C THR A 209 0.02 -0.09 -12.83
N TRP A 210 0.40 -1.35 -13.07
CA TRP A 210 0.46 -2.39 -12.05
C TRP A 210 1.69 -3.28 -12.25
N SER A 211 2.07 -4.02 -11.22
CA SER A 211 3.06 -5.07 -11.36
C SER A 211 2.52 -6.22 -12.21
N THR A 212 3.37 -6.89 -12.99
CA THR A 212 2.91 -8.01 -13.84
C THR A 212 2.33 -9.15 -13.00
N ILE A 213 2.84 -9.40 -11.79
CA ILE A 213 2.27 -10.40 -10.87
C ILE A 213 0.82 -10.10 -10.46
N GLU A 214 0.44 -8.82 -10.33
CA GLU A 214 -0.95 -8.43 -10.06
C GLU A 214 -1.82 -8.53 -11.30
N ILE A 215 -1.27 -8.19 -12.48
CA ILE A 215 -1.95 -8.37 -13.77
C ILE A 215 -2.24 -9.85 -14.03
N ASP A 216 -1.26 -10.72 -13.81
CA ASP A 216 -1.41 -12.16 -14.02
C ASP A 216 -2.47 -12.74 -13.07
N LYS A 217 -2.46 -12.32 -11.80
CA LYS A 217 -3.53 -12.69 -10.85
C LYS A 217 -4.89 -12.15 -11.27
N ALA A 218 -4.96 -10.94 -11.82
CA ALA A 218 -6.20 -10.37 -12.31
C ALA A 218 -6.73 -11.18 -13.51
N ILE A 219 -5.88 -11.53 -14.46
CA ILE A 219 -6.24 -12.36 -15.61
C ILE A 219 -6.73 -13.75 -15.13
N GLU A 220 -6.04 -14.37 -14.17
CA GLU A 220 -6.49 -15.62 -13.52
C GLU A 220 -7.92 -15.49 -12.95
N LYS A 221 -8.26 -14.32 -12.40
CA LYS A 221 -9.58 -14.01 -11.84
C LYS A 221 -10.59 -13.49 -12.86
N GLY A 222 -10.29 -13.62 -14.15
CA GLY A 222 -11.23 -13.33 -15.25
C GLY A 222 -11.21 -11.89 -15.74
N TYR A 223 -10.20 -11.09 -15.38
CA TYR A 223 -10.00 -9.77 -15.99
C TYR A 223 -9.57 -9.94 -17.45
N LYS A 224 -10.07 -9.06 -18.32
CA LYS A 224 -9.74 -9.07 -19.76
C LYS A 224 -8.83 -7.91 -20.09
N LEU A 225 -7.57 -8.19 -20.42
CA LEU A 225 -6.63 -7.19 -20.91
C LEU A 225 -7.09 -6.71 -22.29
N GLN A 226 -7.23 -5.40 -22.49
CA GLN A 226 -7.74 -4.81 -23.74
C GLN A 226 -6.64 -4.10 -24.55
N LYS A 227 -5.70 -3.43 -23.87
CA LYS A 227 -4.59 -2.71 -24.51
C LYS A 227 -3.42 -2.64 -23.55
N ILE A 228 -2.21 -2.85 -24.06
CA ILE A 228 -0.96 -2.56 -23.35
C ILE A 228 -0.43 -1.25 -23.92
N TYR A 229 -0.14 -0.28 -23.07
CA TYR A 229 0.47 0.99 -23.48
C TYR A 229 1.98 0.92 -23.42
N GLU A 230 2.51 0.32 -22.35
CA GLU A 230 3.93 0.16 -22.11
C GLU A 230 4.14 -0.98 -21.12
N LEU A 231 5.21 -1.75 -21.32
CA LEU A 231 5.65 -2.83 -20.43
C LEU A 231 7.14 -2.66 -20.15
N GLU A 232 7.50 -2.49 -18.88
CA GLU A 232 8.89 -2.58 -18.42
C GLU A 232 9.14 -3.98 -17.87
N HIS A 233 10.08 -4.71 -18.46
CA HIS A 233 10.39 -6.10 -18.14
C HIS A 233 11.84 -6.27 -17.65
N PHE A 234 12.04 -7.02 -16.58
CA PHE A 234 13.35 -7.46 -16.11
C PHE A 234 13.63 -8.89 -16.56
N GLU A 235 14.69 -9.09 -17.34
CA GLU A 235 15.14 -10.41 -17.78
C GLU A 235 15.54 -11.32 -16.62
N LYS A 236 16.10 -10.72 -15.57
CA LYS A 236 16.63 -11.41 -14.41
C LYS A 236 15.84 -11.08 -13.15
N THR A 237 15.69 -12.11 -12.32
CA THR A 237 14.96 -12.03 -11.07
C THR A 237 15.65 -12.87 -10.00
N SER A 238 15.44 -12.56 -8.74
CA SER A 238 16.04 -13.29 -7.61
C SER A 238 15.07 -13.38 -6.42
N THR A 239 15.13 -14.48 -5.69
CA THR A 239 14.44 -14.68 -4.41
C THR A 239 15.38 -14.47 -3.22
N ASP A 240 16.66 -14.20 -3.45
CA ASP A 240 17.69 -14.28 -2.41
C ASP A 240 18.15 -12.91 -1.89
N ILE A 241 17.83 -11.82 -2.59
CA ILE A 241 18.39 -10.48 -2.32
C ILE A 241 18.13 -9.96 -0.89
N PHE A 242 17.07 -10.43 -0.22
CA PHE A 242 16.76 -10.06 1.17
C PHE A 242 16.78 -11.25 2.13
N LYS A 243 17.03 -12.48 1.64
CA LYS A 243 16.91 -13.69 2.44
C LYS A 243 17.84 -13.65 3.66
N LEU A 244 19.13 -13.37 3.44
CA LEU A 244 20.12 -13.24 4.51
C LEU A 244 19.78 -12.11 5.50
N TYR A 245 19.31 -10.97 5.00
CA TYR A 245 18.91 -9.85 5.85
C TYR A 245 17.74 -10.24 6.76
N VAL A 246 16.68 -10.81 6.18
CA VAL A 246 15.50 -11.24 6.94
C VAL A 246 15.88 -12.31 7.93
N ASP A 247 16.69 -13.31 7.55
CA ASP A 247 17.16 -14.37 8.43
C ASP A 247 17.96 -13.82 9.62
N THR A 248 18.87 -12.88 9.36
CA THR A 248 19.69 -12.24 10.40
C THR A 248 18.83 -11.50 11.44
N PHE A 249 17.91 -10.64 10.99
CA PHE A 249 17.11 -9.86 11.94
C PHE A 249 15.95 -10.65 12.55
N MET A 250 15.45 -11.69 11.87
CA MET A 250 14.50 -12.63 12.49
C MET A 250 15.17 -13.44 13.58
N LYS A 251 16.41 -13.92 13.37
CA LYS A 251 17.24 -14.55 14.40
C LYS A 251 17.38 -13.65 15.62
N TYR A 252 17.87 -12.41 15.46
CA TYR A 252 17.99 -11.48 16.58
C TYR A 252 16.67 -11.19 17.28
N LYS A 253 15.58 -11.03 16.51
CA LYS A 253 14.23 -10.81 17.06
C LYS A 253 13.77 -11.98 17.92
N GLN A 254 14.07 -13.22 17.53
CA GLN A 254 13.70 -14.43 18.25
C GLN A 254 14.60 -14.68 19.47
N GLU A 255 15.92 -14.58 19.34
CA GLU A 255 16.87 -14.67 20.45
C GLU A 255 16.52 -13.65 21.56
N ALA A 256 16.22 -12.41 21.17
CA ALA A 256 15.82 -11.35 22.08
C ALA A 256 14.39 -11.50 22.65
N SER A 257 13.55 -12.36 22.08
CA SER A 257 12.21 -12.62 22.63
C SER A 257 12.26 -13.44 23.90
N GLY A 258 13.30 -14.26 24.08
CA GLY A 258 13.41 -15.19 25.20
C GLY A 258 12.15 -16.06 25.40
N CYS A 259 12.02 -16.60 26.60
CA CYS A 259 10.76 -17.16 27.08
C CYS A 259 10.11 -16.11 27.98
N LYS A 260 8.88 -15.71 27.67
CA LYS A 260 8.07 -14.81 28.51
C LYS A 260 7.70 -15.55 29.81
N CYS A 261 8.64 -15.80 30.71
CA CYS A 261 8.30 -16.16 32.08
C CYS A 261 7.76 -14.91 32.78
N ASP A 262 6.68 -15.06 33.55
CA ASP A 262 6.18 -14.00 34.42
C ASP A 262 7.28 -13.64 35.44
N PRO A 263 7.69 -12.36 35.55
CA PRO A 263 8.72 -11.91 36.47
C PRO A 263 8.47 -12.28 37.94
N LYS A 264 7.21 -12.49 38.36
CA LYS A 264 6.86 -12.92 39.73
C LYS A 264 7.29 -14.36 40.04
N TYR A 265 7.40 -15.22 39.03
CA TYR A 265 7.69 -16.65 39.21
C TYR A 265 9.09 -17.04 38.68
N CYS A 266 9.77 -16.13 38.00
CA CYS A 266 11.06 -16.38 37.38
C CYS A 266 12.20 -16.18 38.39
N LYS A 267 12.48 -17.20 39.21
CA LYS A 267 13.78 -17.33 39.88
C LYS A 267 14.79 -17.76 38.82
N ASN A 268 15.80 -16.93 38.58
CA ASN A 268 17.02 -17.14 37.78
C ASN A 268 17.11 -18.48 37.02
N ASP A 269 17.20 -18.41 35.67
CA ASP A 269 17.34 -19.51 34.69
C ASP A 269 16.07 -20.15 34.10
N CYS A 270 15.26 -19.33 33.40
CA CYS A 270 14.25 -19.81 32.45
C CYS A 270 14.83 -20.73 31.34
N LYS A 271 16.14 -20.72 31.09
CA LYS A 271 16.80 -21.59 30.11
C LYS A 271 16.69 -23.08 30.45
N ASN A 272 16.50 -23.44 31.73
CA ASN A 272 16.39 -24.83 32.18
C ASN A 272 14.95 -25.33 32.35
N ASP A 273 13.97 -24.47 32.13
CA ASP A 273 12.57 -24.85 32.12
C ASP A 273 12.24 -25.73 30.89
N LYS A 274 11.55 -26.85 31.12
CA LYS A 274 11.21 -27.84 30.10
C LYS A 274 10.30 -27.23 29.02
N GLU A 275 9.40 -26.33 29.41
CA GLU A 275 8.47 -25.68 28.48
C GLU A 275 9.19 -24.65 27.59
N CYS A 276 10.11 -23.88 28.17
CA CYS A 276 10.98 -22.96 27.45
C CYS A 276 11.91 -23.69 26.45
N LYS A 277 12.54 -24.81 26.85
CA LYS A 277 13.36 -25.65 25.95
C LYS A 277 12.55 -26.20 24.78
N THR A 278 11.35 -26.72 25.02
CA THR A 278 10.47 -27.22 23.95
C THR A 278 10.06 -26.11 22.98
N LYS A 279 9.74 -24.90 23.48
CA LYS A 279 9.43 -23.73 22.63
C LYS A 279 10.63 -23.31 21.78
N ILE A 280 11.82 -23.24 22.37
CA ILE A 280 13.06 -22.89 21.64
C ILE A 280 13.40 -23.94 20.61
N GLN A 281 13.35 -25.23 20.97
CA GLN A 281 13.61 -26.34 20.04
C GLN A 281 12.61 -26.37 18.90
N TYR A 282 11.32 -26.18 19.18
CA TYR A 282 10.30 -26.07 18.15
C TYR A 282 10.60 -24.92 17.18
N ILE A 283 11.05 -23.76 17.66
CA ILE A 283 11.44 -22.65 16.79
C ILE A 283 12.67 -23.03 15.94
N ILE A 284 13.68 -23.69 16.52
CA ILE A 284 14.86 -24.20 15.78
C ILE A 284 14.43 -25.15 14.67
N ASP A 285 13.61 -26.15 14.99
CA ASP A 285 13.15 -27.18 14.05
C ASP A 285 12.28 -26.60 12.92
N ASN A 286 11.75 -25.38 13.09
CA ASN A 286 10.78 -24.75 12.21
C ASN A 286 11.25 -23.42 11.61
N THR A 287 12.50 -23.01 11.84
CA THR A 287 13.11 -21.82 11.24
C THR A 287 14.29 -22.20 10.35
N ALA A 288 14.57 -21.37 9.34
CA ALA A 288 15.63 -21.64 8.37
C ALA A 288 16.99 -21.05 8.76
N TYR A 289 17.15 -20.60 10.01
CA TYR A 289 18.35 -19.92 10.49
C TYR A 289 18.81 -20.53 11.80
N ASP A 290 20.14 -20.70 11.93
CA ASP A 290 20.77 -21.28 13.11
C ASP A 290 20.57 -20.37 14.32
N LEU A 291 19.59 -20.67 15.17
CA LEU A 291 19.43 -20.01 16.45
C LEU A 291 20.48 -20.52 17.43
N ASP A 292 21.16 -19.58 18.07
CA ASP A 292 22.11 -19.89 19.12
C ASP A 292 21.36 -19.92 20.46
N ILE A 293 21.06 -21.12 20.97
CA ILE A 293 20.30 -21.32 22.21
C ILE A 293 20.93 -20.53 23.37
N ASP A 294 22.25 -20.42 23.39
CA ASP A 294 22.97 -19.71 24.45
C ASP A 294 22.74 -18.20 24.41
N LYS A 295 22.36 -17.65 23.24
CA LYS A 295 21.99 -16.24 23.06
C LYS A 295 20.52 -15.94 23.30
N VAL A 296 19.67 -16.97 23.43
CA VAL A 296 18.24 -16.76 23.72
C VAL A 296 18.09 -16.17 25.13
N LYS A 297 17.77 -14.88 25.19
CA LYS A 297 17.57 -14.11 26.42
C LYS A 297 16.59 -12.99 26.17
N TYR A 298 15.60 -12.84 27.05
CA TYR A 298 14.65 -11.74 26.95
C TYR A 298 15.38 -10.39 26.97
N ASN A 299 15.24 -9.64 25.88
CA ASN A 299 15.79 -8.30 25.70
C ASN A 299 14.81 -7.47 24.85
N SER A 300 13.99 -6.68 25.52
CA SER A 300 12.96 -5.87 24.87
C SER A 300 13.53 -4.83 23.90
N GLY A 301 14.68 -4.22 24.22
CA GLY A 301 15.35 -3.21 23.38
C GLY A 301 15.91 -3.81 22.09
N LEU A 302 16.67 -4.91 22.19
CA LEU A 302 17.19 -5.60 21.01
C LEU A 302 16.06 -6.15 20.14
N ARG A 303 15.01 -6.71 20.76
CA ARG A 303 13.81 -7.17 20.06
C ARG A 303 13.15 -6.04 19.27
N PHE A 304 13.05 -4.86 19.87
CA PHE A 304 12.50 -3.68 19.22
C PHE A 304 13.33 -3.24 18.01
N ILE A 305 14.65 -3.14 18.17
CA ILE A 305 15.58 -2.78 17.08
C ILE A 305 15.47 -3.80 15.92
N ALA A 306 15.55 -5.09 16.22
CA ALA A 306 15.45 -6.14 15.22
C ALA A 306 14.10 -6.10 14.47
N LYS A 307 13.00 -5.83 15.18
CA LYS A 307 11.67 -5.64 14.57
C LYS A 307 11.63 -4.42 13.65
N ILE A 308 12.25 -3.31 14.03
CA ILE A 308 12.33 -2.11 13.20
C ILE A 308 13.14 -2.37 11.93
N CYS A 309 14.29 -3.02 12.04
CA CYS A 309 15.12 -3.37 10.87
C CYS A 309 14.34 -4.22 9.86
N LEU A 310 13.52 -5.16 10.32
CA LEU A 310 12.65 -5.97 9.47
C LEU A 310 11.54 -5.14 8.79
N ASN A 311 10.87 -4.26 9.53
CA ASN A 311 9.68 -3.56 9.03
C ASN A 311 10.01 -2.32 8.17
N ASN A 312 11.17 -1.69 8.39
CA ASN A 312 11.52 -0.43 7.72
C ASN A 312 12.28 -0.61 6.40
N LEU A 313 12.87 -1.80 6.16
CA LEU A 313 13.73 -2.03 5.00
C LEU A 313 13.04 -1.64 3.67
N TRP A 314 11.86 -2.20 3.41
CA TRP A 314 11.16 -1.98 2.15
C TRP A 314 10.65 -0.53 2.00
N GLY A 315 10.31 0.11 3.13
CA GLY A 315 9.83 1.50 3.16
C GLY A 315 10.91 2.48 2.69
N HIS A 316 12.18 2.20 3.02
CA HIS A 316 13.33 2.97 2.56
C HIS A 316 13.41 3.00 1.02
N PHE A 317 13.24 1.85 0.38
CA PHE A 317 13.25 1.77 -1.09
C PHE A 317 12.12 2.55 -1.77
N GLY A 318 11.01 2.81 -1.07
CA GLY A 318 9.85 3.55 -1.57
C GLY A 318 9.88 5.05 -1.30
N MET A 319 10.88 5.55 -0.57
CA MET A 319 11.02 6.97 -0.20
C MET A 319 10.98 7.88 -1.45
N ARG A 320 10.41 9.07 -1.29
CA ARG A 320 10.46 10.11 -2.33
C ARG A 320 11.83 10.78 -2.27
N ASP A 321 12.44 11.04 -3.42
CA ASP A 321 13.78 11.63 -3.48
C ASP A 321 13.75 13.15 -3.30
N ASN A 322 12.64 13.78 -3.68
CA ASN A 322 12.45 15.23 -3.67
C ASN A 322 11.53 15.66 -2.52
N PHE A 323 12.11 15.80 -1.33
CA PHE A 323 11.42 16.34 -0.16
C PHE A 323 11.38 17.88 -0.20
N THR A 324 10.34 18.45 0.40
CA THR A 324 10.29 19.90 0.69
C THR A 324 11.49 20.25 1.58
N GLN A 325 12.32 21.16 1.09
CA GLN A 325 13.41 21.76 1.84
C GLN A 325 12.86 22.90 2.69
N LYS A 326 13.45 23.10 3.87
CA LYS A 326 13.09 24.16 4.80
C LYS A 326 14.35 24.93 5.15
N GLU A 327 14.36 26.21 4.88
CA GLU A 327 15.46 27.10 5.24
C GLU A 327 14.96 28.27 6.08
N TYR A 328 15.65 28.51 7.21
CA TYR A 328 15.45 29.70 8.02
C TYR A 328 16.30 30.81 7.42
N CYS A 329 15.64 31.84 6.92
CA CYS A 329 16.24 32.97 6.22
C CYS A 329 16.24 34.17 7.15
N PHE A 330 17.41 34.77 7.34
CA PHE A 330 17.61 35.93 8.22
C PHE A 330 17.81 37.24 7.46
N THR A 331 17.85 37.18 6.13
CA THR A 331 18.07 38.34 5.26
C THR A 331 17.22 38.27 4.01
N LEU A 332 16.88 39.43 3.46
CA LEU A 332 16.17 39.53 2.18
C LEU A 332 16.98 38.91 1.02
N GLU A 333 18.30 39.03 1.04
CA GLU A 333 19.17 38.42 0.02
C GLU A 333 19.04 36.89 0.02
N HIS A 334 18.97 36.26 1.19
CA HIS A 334 18.79 34.82 1.29
C HIS A 334 17.42 34.39 0.74
N ILE A 335 16.35 35.09 1.10
CA ILE A 335 14.99 34.80 0.60
C ILE A 335 14.94 34.94 -0.92
N THR A 336 15.47 36.04 -1.46
CA THR A 336 15.46 36.30 -2.91
C THR A 336 16.26 35.25 -3.70
N LYS A 337 17.38 34.77 -3.16
CA LYS A 337 18.14 33.65 -3.75
C LYS A 337 17.34 32.36 -3.86
N ILE A 338 16.38 32.11 -2.96
CA ILE A 338 15.49 30.94 -3.02
C ILE A 338 14.32 31.22 -3.97
N VAL A 339 13.60 32.33 -3.76
CA VAL A 339 12.37 32.68 -4.49
C VAL A 339 12.61 32.80 -6.00
N PHE A 340 13.74 33.38 -6.40
CA PHE A 340 14.08 33.56 -7.82
C PHE A 340 14.96 32.44 -8.38
N ASN A 341 15.17 31.36 -7.63
CA ASN A 341 15.92 30.22 -8.14
C ASN A 341 15.08 29.41 -9.12
N GLU A 342 15.48 29.39 -10.39
CA GLU A 342 14.77 28.63 -11.43
C GLU A 342 14.77 27.12 -11.20
N LYS A 343 15.63 26.59 -10.33
CA LYS A 343 15.67 25.17 -9.97
C LYS A 343 14.58 24.80 -8.98
N TYR A 344 13.93 25.76 -8.34
CA TYR A 344 12.95 25.51 -7.28
C TYR A 344 11.50 25.69 -7.77
N LYS A 345 10.57 24.99 -7.10
CA LYS A 345 9.12 25.05 -7.29
C LYS A 345 8.41 24.97 -5.93
N ASP A 346 7.11 25.23 -5.93
CA ASP A 346 6.25 25.17 -4.73
C ASP A 346 6.80 26.02 -3.58
N ILE A 347 7.27 27.23 -3.87
CA ILE A 347 7.92 28.10 -2.90
C ILE A 347 6.86 28.74 -2.00
N SER A 348 7.04 28.60 -0.70
CA SER A 348 6.20 29.19 0.35
C SER A 348 7.09 29.91 1.35
N THR A 349 6.68 31.09 1.80
CA THR A 349 7.40 31.85 2.83
C THR A 349 6.47 32.15 4.00
N MET A 350 6.97 32.00 5.22
CA MET A 350 6.25 32.29 6.45
C MET A 350 7.18 33.10 7.36
N ILE A 351 6.76 34.30 7.72
CA ILE A 351 7.45 35.10 8.73
C ILE A 351 7.19 34.44 10.09
N LEU A 352 8.25 34.04 10.78
CA LEU A 352 8.18 33.46 12.12
C LEU A 352 8.40 34.52 13.20
N ASP A 353 9.28 35.48 12.92
CA ASP A 353 9.64 36.60 13.79
C ASP A 353 10.13 37.80 12.95
N GLU A 354 10.44 38.93 13.58
CA GLU A 354 10.87 40.18 12.90
C GLU A 354 12.07 39.95 11.96
N ASP A 355 13.02 39.11 12.36
CA ASP A 355 14.26 38.83 11.61
C ASP A 355 14.33 37.41 11.03
N ILE A 356 13.26 36.61 11.11
CA ILE A 356 13.29 35.19 10.71
C ILE A 356 12.12 34.85 9.78
N VAL A 357 12.46 34.44 8.56
CA VAL A 357 11.51 33.91 7.58
C VAL A 357 11.81 32.44 7.31
N LEU A 358 10.83 31.58 7.57
CA LEU A 358 10.87 30.19 7.10
C LEU A 358 10.49 30.17 5.62
N THR A 359 11.42 29.74 4.77
CA THR A 359 11.17 29.49 3.36
C THR A 359 11.14 28.00 3.10
N GLU A 360 10.05 27.51 2.52
CA GLU A 360 9.86 26.13 2.09
C GLU A 360 9.85 26.07 0.56
N TYR A 361 10.54 25.09 -0.02
CA TYR A 361 10.58 24.91 -1.47
C TYR A 361 10.88 23.46 -1.85
N LYS A 362 10.67 23.10 -3.10
CA LYS A 362 11.10 21.81 -3.68
C LYS A 362 11.99 22.04 -4.88
N ASN A 363 12.86 21.09 -5.18
CA ASN A 363 13.53 21.09 -6.48
C ASN A 363 12.51 20.79 -7.58
N LYS A 364 12.64 21.41 -8.74
CA LYS A 364 12.00 20.91 -9.96
C LYS A 364 12.56 19.54 -10.28
N GLU A 365 11.76 18.70 -10.95
CA GLU A 365 12.08 17.28 -11.13
C GLU A 365 13.37 17.08 -11.94
N GLU A 366 13.63 17.95 -12.93
CA GLU A 366 14.85 17.88 -13.76
C GLU A 366 16.13 18.18 -12.97
N TYR A 367 16.00 18.83 -11.81
CA TYR A 367 17.12 19.20 -10.93
C TYR A 367 17.19 18.35 -9.65
N SER A 368 16.23 17.45 -9.46
CA SER A 368 16.22 16.56 -8.30
C SER A 368 17.28 15.47 -8.46
N LYS A 369 18.14 15.29 -7.46
CA LYS A 369 19.14 14.22 -7.47
C LYS A 369 18.49 12.91 -6.99
N PRO A 370 18.58 11.81 -7.77
CA PRO A 370 18.06 10.52 -7.32
C PRO A 370 18.86 10.02 -6.12
N ASN A 371 18.17 9.45 -5.13
CA ASN A 371 18.85 8.85 -3.99
C ASN A 371 19.35 7.45 -4.38
N PRO A 372 20.67 7.17 -4.32
CA PRO A 372 21.21 5.87 -4.74
C PRO A 372 20.77 4.70 -3.86
N SER A 373 20.21 4.99 -2.67
CA SER A 373 19.71 3.98 -1.73
C SER A 373 18.23 3.63 -1.90
N VAL A 374 17.50 4.29 -2.81
CA VAL A 374 16.09 3.97 -3.08
C VAL A 374 15.94 3.14 -4.35
N ASN A 375 14.86 2.34 -4.41
CA ASN A 375 14.49 1.60 -5.61
C ASN A 375 13.00 1.31 -5.59
N VAL A 376 12.23 2.11 -6.33
CA VAL A 376 10.77 2.01 -6.35
C VAL A 376 10.27 0.63 -6.82
N TYR A 377 11.02 -0.09 -7.67
CA TYR A 377 10.66 -1.45 -8.09
C TYR A 377 10.67 -2.42 -6.90
N ILE A 378 11.64 -2.30 -6.01
CA ILE A 378 11.68 -3.15 -4.80
C ILE A 378 10.46 -2.86 -3.92
N ALA A 379 10.14 -1.58 -3.71
CA ALA A 379 8.99 -1.20 -2.88
C ALA A 379 7.65 -1.62 -3.49
N LEU A 380 7.46 -1.43 -4.80
CA LEU A 380 6.23 -1.83 -5.49
C LEU A 380 6.07 -3.36 -5.51
N PHE A 381 7.13 -4.13 -5.76
CA PHE A 381 7.04 -5.59 -5.74
C PHE A 381 6.82 -6.13 -4.31
N THR A 382 7.46 -5.53 -3.30
CA THR A 382 7.23 -5.90 -1.89
C THR A 382 5.75 -5.74 -1.53
N THR A 383 5.16 -4.59 -1.86
CA THR A 383 3.76 -4.31 -1.54
C THR A 383 2.78 -5.12 -2.40
N ALA A 384 3.10 -5.37 -3.67
CA ALA A 384 2.31 -6.23 -4.55
C ALA A 384 2.27 -7.67 -4.05
N HIS A 385 3.42 -8.27 -3.71
CA HIS A 385 3.48 -9.61 -3.12
C HIS A 385 2.68 -9.69 -1.81
N ALA A 386 2.79 -8.66 -0.95
CA ALA A 386 2.02 -8.60 0.30
C ALA A 386 0.50 -8.54 0.04
N ARG A 387 0.05 -7.72 -0.92
CA ARG A 387 -1.36 -7.66 -1.32
C ARG A 387 -1.86 -8.99 -1.88
N LEU A 388 -1.06 -9.66 -2.72
CA LEU A 388 -1.42 -10.96 -3.28
C LEU A 388 -1.47 -12.05 -2.20
N LYS A 389 -0.59 -12.01 -1.21
CA LYS A 389 -0.64 -12.90 -0.04
C LYS A 389 -1.90 -12.71 0.79
N LEU A 390 -2.30 -11.46 1.06
CA LEU A 390 -3.60 -11.19 1.67
C LEU A 390 -4.74 -11.68 0.78
N TYR A 391 -4.64 -11.46 -0.54
CA TYR A 391 -5.67 -11.87 -1.50
C TYR A 391 -5.89 -13.40 -1.51
N GLU A 392 -4.88 -14.22 -1.24
CA GLU A 392 -5.06 -15.68 -1.08
C GLU A 392 -6.10 -16.02 0.00
N LEU A 393 -6.10 -15.30 1.13
CA LEU A 393 -7.11 -15.47 2.18
C LEU A 393 -8.50 -15.02 1.71
N LEU A 394 -8.55 -13.84 1.08
CA LEU A 394 -9.80 -13.25 0.60
C LEU A 394 -10.48 -14.16 -0.43
N ASP A 395 -9.68 -14.75 -1.31
CA ASP A 395 -10.14 -15.64 -2.36
C ASP A 395 -10.62 -17.01 -1.81
N ILE A 396 -10.13 -17.45 -0.65
CA ILE A 396 -10.67 -18.61 0.05
C ILE A 396 -11.95 -18.24 0.81
N LEU A 397 -11.93 -17.13 1.53
CA LEU A 397 -13.00 -16.73 2.46
C LEU A 397 -14.21 -16.10 1.78
N GLN A 398 -14.04 -15.43 0.65
CA GLN A 398 -15.13 -14.80 -0.12
C GLN A 398 -16.05 -13.98 0.79
N GLU A 399 -17.34 -14.33 0.86
CA GLU A 399 -18.37 -13.65 1.64
C GLU A 399 -18.24 -13.71 3.16
N ARG A 400 -17.37 -14.59 3.67
CA ARG A 400 -17.11 -14.70 5.11
C ARG A 400 -16.26 -13.55 5.64
N VAL A 401 -15.58 -12.80 4.78
CA VAL A 401 -14.71 -11.69 5.20
C VAL A 401 -15.55 -10.53 5.74
N LEU A 402 -15.25 -10.10 6.96
CA LEU A 402 -15.88 -8.95 7.62
C LEU A 402 -15.04 -7.68 7.46
N TYR A 403 -13.72 -7.82 7.63
CA TYR A 403 -12.77 -6.72 7.62
C TYR A 403 -11.36 -7.21 7.27
N MET A 404 -10.57 -6.36 6.63
CA MET A 404 -9.15 -6.63 6.37
C MET A 404 -8.31 -5.37 6.59
N ASP A 405 -7.11 -5.54 7.13
CA ASP A 405 -6.11 -4.48 7.22
C ASP A 405 -4.71 -5.03 6.98
N THR A 406 -4.21 -4.82 5.78
CA THR A 406 -2.83 -5.04 5.31
C THR A 406 -2.33 -6.49 5.42
N ASP A 407 -2.13 -6.97 6.63
CA ASP A 407 -1.61 -8.28 7.02
C ASP A 407 -2.61 -9.10 7.85
N SER A 408 -3.81 -8.57 8.05
CA SER A 408 -4.80 -9.18 8.95
C SER A 408 -6.20 -9.24 8.33
N CYS A 409 -6.98 -10.25 8.74
CA CYS A 409 -8.34 -10.51 8.26
C CYS A 409 -9.24 -10.97 9.41
N ILE A 410 -10.41 -10.33 9.52
CA ILE A 410 -11.49 -10.74 10.42
C ILE A 410 -12.57 -11.40 9.55
N TYR A 411 -13.00 -12.60 9.93
CA TYR A 411 -13.98 -13.36 9.17
C TYR A 411 -14.96 -14.13 10.06
N ASN A 412 -16.09 -14.48 9.47
CA ASN A 412 -17.09 -15.40 10.01
C ASN A 412 -16.64 -16.84 9.74
N ASP A 413 -16.43 -17.61 10.80
CA ASP A 413 -16.22 -19.05 10.76
C ASP A 413 -17.57 -19.79 10.86
N ASP A 414 -18.02 -20.27 9.70
CA ASP A 414 -19.24 -21.04 9.48
C ASP A 414 -18.97 -22.57 9.45
N GLY A 415 -17.75 -23.02 9.75
CA GLY A 415 -17.35 -24.42 9.70
C GLY A 415 -17.19 -25.00 8.28
N SER A 416 -17.24 -24.16 7.24
CA SER A 416 -17.03 -24.58 5.85
C SER A 416 -15.60 -25.07 5.57
N GLU A 417 -15.42 -25.78 4.46
CA GLU A 417 -14.08 -26.19 3.98
C GLU A 417 -13.15 -24.98 3.75
N ALA A 418 -13.70 -23.81 3.42
CA ALA A 418 -12.92 -22.58 3.32
C ALA A 418 -12.32 -22.20 4.68
N CYS A 419 -13.12 -22.23 5.76
CA CYS A 419 -12.65 -21.94 7.12
C CYS A 419 -11.61 -22.97 7.59
N LYS A 420 -11.84 -24.27 7.35
CA LYS A 420 -10.87 -25.33 7.67
C LYS A 420 -9.55 -25.18 6.92
N LYS A 421 -9.60 -24.70 5.68
CA LYS A 421 -8.39 -24.39 4.89
C LYS A 421 -7.60 -23.22 5.50
N ILE A 422 -8.26 -22.22 6.06
CA ILE A 422 -7.58 -21.13 6.77
C ILE A 422 -6.94 -21.65 8.05
N GLU A 423 -7.63 -22.51 8.81
CA GLU A 423 -7.07 -23.17 10.00
C GLU A 423 -5.83 -23.99 9.68
N SER A 424 -5.79 -24.70 8.54
CA SER A 424 -4.61 -25.47 8.13
C SER A 424 -3.43 -24.62 7.67
N MET A 425 -3.65 -23.34 7.36
CA MET A 425 -2.62 -22.35 7.07
C MET A 425 -2.07 -21.67 8.34
N MET A 426 -2.63 -21.98 9.51
CA MET A 426 -2.16 -21.41 10.77
C MET A 426 -0.89 -22.10 11.26
N GLY A 427 -0.05 -21.32 11.92
CA GLY A 427 1.22 -21.79 12.45
C GLY A 427 2.02 -20.69 13.12
N ASN A 428 3.27 -21.01 13.44
CA ASN A 428 4.18 -20.12 14.17
C ASN A 428 5.41 -19.72 13.35
N LYS A 429 5.47 -20.10 12.07
CA LYS A 429 6.59 -19.77 11.18
C LYS A 429 6.40 -18.39 10.58
N LEU A 430 7.49 -17.87 10.02
CA LEU A 430 7.47 -16.62 9.26
C LEU A 430 6.51 -16.78 8.06
N GLY A 431 5.50 -15.92 7.98
CA GLY A 431 4.47 -15.96 6.93
C GLY A 431 3.26 -16.84 7.22
N ASP A 432 3.23 -17.59 8.34
CA ASP A 432 2.04 -18.33 8.76
C ASP A 432 0.96 -17.38 9.30
N LEU A 433 -0.27 -17.86 9.35
CA LEU A 433 -1.37 -17.16 10.03
C LEU A 433 -1.36 -17.47 11.52
N THR A 434 -1.65 -16.46 12.33
CA THR A 434 -1.83 -16.60 13.78
C THR A 434 -3.18 -16.07 14.21
N ASP A 435 -3.78 -16.72 15.22
CA ASP A 435 -5.01 -16.24 15.83
C ASP A 435 -4.70 -15.11 16.83
N GLU A 436 -5.15 -13.92 16.48
CA GLU A 436 -4.99 -12.69 17.26
C GLU A 436 -5.85 -12.68 18.54
N ILE A 437 -7.03 -13.31 18.50
CA ILE A 437 -7.96 -13.37 19.65
C ILE A 437 -7.37 -14.25 20.75
N VAL A 438 -6.92 -15.45 20.37
CA VAL A 438 -6.32 -16.39 21.31
C VAL A 438 -5.01 -15.80 21.85
N SER A 439 -4.14 -15.29 20.98
CA SER A 439 -2.80 -14.85 21.36
C SER A 439 -2.75 -13.55 22.18
N LYS A 440 -3.65 -12.59 21.94
CA LYS A 440 -3.62 -11.28 22.62
C LYS A 440 -4.68 -11.11 23.70
N HIS A 441 -5.78 -11.86 23.65
CA HIS A 441 -6.94 -11.59 24.49
C HIS A 441 -7.37 -12.77 25.36
N ASN A 442 -6.74 -13.95 25.24
CA ASN A 442 -7.09 -15.15 25.98
C ASN A 442 -8.60 -15.47 25.87
N ALA A 443 -9.11 -15.33 24.66
CA ALA A 443 -10.50 -15.51 24.26
C ALA A 443 -10.53 -16.49 23.08
N ASN A 444 -11.67 -17.13 22.82
CA ASN A 444 -11.75 -18.15 21.75
C ASN A 444 -12.30 -17.59 20.43
N HIS A 445 -13.23 -16.64 20.49
CA HIS A 445 -13.87 -16.10 19.29
C HIS A 445 -14.51 -14.73 19.56
N ILE A 446 -14.87 -14.05 18.47
CA ILE A 446 -15.65 -12.81 18.49
C ILE A 446 -17.14 -13.18 18.41
N LYS A 447 -17.95 -12.62 19.32
CA LYS A 447 -19.42 -12.72 19.33
C LYS A 447 -20.11 -11.60 18.55
N GLN A 448 -19.48 -10.42 18.49
CA GLN A 448 -20.06 -9.26 17.80
C GLN A 448 -18.96 -8.42 17.19
N PHE A 449 -19.16 -8.00 15.96
CA PHE A 449 -18.24 -7.13 15.23
C PHE A 449 -18.98 -5.88 14.75
N ILE A 450 -18.35 -4.71 14.94
CA ILE A 450 -18.82 -3.44 14.41
C ILE A 450 -17.63 -2.67 13.82
N SER A 451 -17.83 -2.03 12.68
CA SER A 451 -16.85 -1.15 12.05
C SER A 451 -17.55 0.10 11.53
N ALA A 452 -16.96 1.26 11.83
CA ALA A 452 -17.36 2.53 11.23
C ALA A 452 -16.57 2.84 9.95
N GLY A 453 -15.48 2.10 9.70
CA GLY A 453 -14.69 2.18 8.49
C GLY A 453 -13.27 1.62 8.65
N PRO A 454 -12.41 1.83 7.64
CA PRO A 454 -11.02 1.41 7.71
C PRO A 454 -10.31 1.96 8.96
N LYS A 455 -9.74 1.05 9.76
CA LYS A 455 -8.98 1.34 10.99
C LYS A 455 -9.83 1.94 12.13
N ASP A 456 -11.13 1.69 12.09
CA ASP A 456 -12.10 2.07 13.11
C ASP A 456 -13.14 0.96 13.33
N TYR A 457 -12.83 0.03 14.24
CA TYR A 457 -13.66 -1.13 14.53
C TYR A 457 -13.64 -1.50 16.02
N SER A 458 -14.70 -2.17 16.46
CA SER A 458 -14.81 -2.76 17.79
C SER A 458 -15.36 -4.18 17.70
N MET A 459 -14.94 -5.01 18.64
CA MET A 459 -15.39 -6.39 18.75
C MET A 459 -15.69 -6.75 20.20
N LYS A 460 -16.73 -7.56 20.38
CA LYS A 460 -17.07 -8.19 21.65
C LYS A 460 -16.66 -9.65 21.61
N LEU A 461 -15.83 -10.07 22.55
CA LEU A 461 -15.30 -11.43 22.63
C LEU A 461 -16.25 -12.36 23.38
N ASP A 462 -16.02 -13.67 23.29
CA ASP A 462 -16.73 -14.71 24.05
C ASP A 462 -16.63 -14.54 25.57
N THR A 463 -15.55 -13.91 26.04
CA THR A 463 -15.32 -13.49 27.43
C THR A 463 -16.09 -12.23 27.83
N GLU A 464 -16.99 -11.71 26.97
CA GLU A 464 -17.70 -10.44 27.10
C GLU A 464 -16.81 -9.18 27.09
N LYS A 465 -15.49 -9.36 26.97
CA LYS A 465 -14.51 -8.28 26.82
C LYS A 465 -14.72 -7.52 25.52
N LEU A 466 -14.68 -6.20 25.60
CA LEU A 466 -14.68 -5.31 24.44
C LEU A 466 -13.23 -4.98 24.02
N VAL A 467 -12.97 -5.06 22.73
CA VAL A 467 -11.70 -4.67 22.10
C VAL A 467 -11.99 -3.69 20.99
N SER A 468 -11.37 -2.51 21.04
CA SER A 468 -11.59 -1.43 20.08
C SER A 468 -10.27 -0.97 19.47
N CYS A 469 -10.30 -0.69 18.18
CA CYS A 469 -9.20 -0.12 17.42
C CYS A 469 -9.73 1.12 16.68
N CYS A 470 -9.26 2.30 17.05
CA CYS A 470 -9.60 3.55 16.39
C CYS A 470 -8.34 4.36 16.12
N LYS A 471 -7.96 4.52 14.85
CA LYS A 471 -6.82 5.39 14.48
C LYS A 471 -7.22 6.86 14.49
N GLY A 472 -6.29 7.70 14.99
CA GLY A 472 -6.45 9.16 15.02
C GLY A 472 -6.79 9.70 16.41
N PHE A 473 -7.19 8.84 17.35
CA PHE A 473 -7.36 9.18 18.76
C PHE A 473 -6.20 8.60 19.56
N ARG A 474 -5.56 9.43 20.40
CA ARG A 474 -4.66 8.92 21.43
C ARG A 474 -5.52 8.54 22.63
N LEU A 475 -5.54 7.26 22.97
CA LEU A 475 -6.07 6.79 24.25
C LEU A 475 -5.15 7.32 25.35
N ASN A 476 -5.54 8.44 25.95
CA ASN A 476 -4.99 8.90 27.22
C ASN A 476 -6.02 8.62 28.33
N ALA A 477 -5.60 8.71 29.59
CA ALA A 477 -6.46 8.41 30.73
C ALA A 477 -7.75 9.26 30.79
N GLU A 478 -7.76 10.43 30.16
CA GLU A 478 -8.94 11.29 30.06
C GLU A 478 -9.94 10.79 29.00
N VAL A 479 -9.45 10.36 27.84
CA VAL A 479 -10.25 9.78 26.75
C VAL A 479 -10.84 8.44 27.17
N GLU A 480 -10.08 7.62 27.90
CA GLU A 480 -10.54 6.32 28.40
C GLU A 480 -11.75 6.45 29.35
N LYS A 481 -11.74 7.45 30.24
CA LYS A 481 -12.88 7.76 31.13
C LYS A 481 -14.13 8.26 30.41
N ARG A 482 -14.01 8.72 29.15
CA ARG A 482 -15.13 9.23 28.34
C ARG A 482 -15.70 8.19 27.38
N LEU A 483 -14.98 7.07 27.17
CA LEU A 483 -15.39 5.97 26.29
C LEU A 483 -16.21 4.90 27.00
N HIS A 484 -16.10 4.82 28.33
CA HIS A 484 -16.94 4.02 29.22
C HIS A 484 -18.02 4.90 29.84
#